data_AF-A0A2G5MXH6-F1
#
_entry.id   AF-A0A2G5MXH6-F1
#
_cell.length_a   1.000
_cell.length_b   1.000
_cell.length_c   1.000
_cell.angle_alpha   90.00
_cell.angle_beta   90.00
_cell.angle_gamma   90.00
#
_symmetry.space_group_name_H-M   'P 1'
#
loop_
_entity.id
_entity.type
_entity.pdbx_description
1 polymer ?
#
loop_
_entity_poly.entity_id
_entity_poly.type
_entity_poly.pdbx_seq_one_letter_code
_entity_poly.pdbx_strand_id
1 'polypeptide(L)'
;VRGVVGGLKQGTMQMRWRARQNAVLKQKESVDDAPVSGKNPNGDVAASSDKTVTNGCPVSMVTGEELLTLTDGTLVGILPFEWTRLYRTSAVEMDVGLGFGWSHSLAHRLVVSGDSVVWTDHENRSTEFPLPTVARPAITNSLAEAAIYLGDLPDELVLVQASRFYHFRDGVLVSISDAYDNRLRISRDHLGRIERLDNGVGFALFLRYESGRIVAVDYQVQRAKGHEP
;
A
#
# COMPACT_ATOMS: atom_id res chain seq x y z
N VAL A 1 -2.30 4.26 26.29
CA VAL A 1 -2.30 5.72 26.02
C VAL A 1 -1.61 5.92 24.68
N ARG A 2 -2.34 6.42 23.68
CA ARG A 2 -1.95 6.44 22.24
C ARG A 2 -0.74 7.34 21.99
N GLY A 3 0.28 6.79 21.32
CA GLY A 3 1.38 7.57 20.73
C GLY A 3 1.03 7.96 19.29
N VAL A 4 1.37 9.19 18.91
CA VAL A 4 1.18 9.71 17.54
C VAL A 4 2.45 9.46 16.74
N VAL A 5 2.33 8.79 15.59
CA VAL A 5 3.47 8.54 14.68
C VAL A 5 3.60 9.71 13.71
N GLY A 6 4.70 10.46 13.83
CA GLY A 6 5.11 11.50 12.88
C GLY A 6 5.89 10.91 11.69
N GLY A 7 5.61 11.40 10.49
CA GLY A 7 6.06 10.83 9.21
C GLY A 7 7.57 10.63 9.02
N LEU A 8 7.89 9.70 8.11
CA LEU A 8 9.23 9.29 7.72
C LEU A 8 9.92 10.39 6.89
N LYS A 9 11.08 10.88 7.34
CA LYS A 9 12.12 11.41 6.45
C LYS A 9 13.45 10.80 6.87
N GLN A 10 14.11 10.13 5.91
CA GLN A 10 15.47 9.58 6.05
C GLN A 10 15.70 8.78 7.34
N GLY A 11 15.01 7.64 7.48
CA GLY A 11 15.37 6.59 8.46
C GLY A 11 15.37 7.01 9.94
N THR A 12 14.73 8.12 10.31
CA THR A 12 14.73 8.60 11.70
C THR A 12 13.30 8.84 12.17
N MET A 13 12.81 8.00 13.08
CA MET A 13 11.57 8.22 13.82
C MET A 13 11.86 9.17 15.00
N GLN A 14 11.17 10.32 15.08
CA GLN A 14 11.30 11.26 16.20
C GLN A 14 10.12 11.14 17.16
N MET A 15 10.36 10.58 18.34
CA MET A 15 9.43 10.62 19.48
C MET A 15 9.85 11.74 20.44
N ARG A 16 8.98 12.74 20.68
CA ARG A 16 9.25 13.81 21.66
C ARG A 16 8.54 13.52 22.99
N TRP A 17 9.29 13.07 23.97
CA TRP A 17 8.87 13.04 25.38
C TRP A 17 9.43 14.26 26.10
N ARG A 18 8.57 15.04 26.78
CA ARG A 18 9.04 16.12 27.66
C ARG A 18 9.29 15.57 29.06
N ALA A 19 10.56 15.42 29.41
CA ALA A 19 11.06 15.56 30.77
C ALA A 19 12.49 16.09 30.72
N ARG A 20 12.81 17.03 31.62
CA ARG A 20 14.07 17.79 31.66
C ARG A 20 15.24 16.90 32.13
N GLN A 21 16.40 17.23 31.55
CA GLN A 21 17.79 17.04 32.00
C GLN A 21 18.54 15.72 31.72
N ASN A 22 19.68 15.94 31.05
CA ASN A 22 20.97 15.26 31.09
C ASN A 22 21.21 14.06 30.15
N ALA A 23 22.21 14.26 29.26
CA ALA A 23 22.91 13.29 28.43
C ALA A 23 22.05 12.18 27.80
N VAL A 24 21.51 12.43 26.60
CA VAL A 24 20.92 11.37 25.79
C VAL A 24 22.05 10.51 25.22
N LEU A 25 22.38 9.42 25.92
CA LEU A 25 22.90 8.22 25.25
C LEU A 25 21.85 7.84 24.21
N LYS A 26 22.10 8.16 22.93
CA LYS A 26 21.33 7.61 21.81
C LYS A 26 21.67 6.13 21.73
N GLN A 27 21.04 5.32 22.58
CA GLN A 27 20.94 3.90 22.33
C GLN A 27 20.14 3.77 21.04
N LYS A 28 20.85 3.56 19.93
CA LYS A 28 20.24 3.23 18.64
C LYS A 28 19.64 1.85 18.87
N GLU A 29 18.33 1.80 19.14
CA GLU A 29 17.63 0.52 19.15
C GLU A 29 17.93 -0.19 17.84
N SER A 30 18.29 -1.47 17.95
CA SER A 30 18.51 -2.32 16.79
C SER A 30 17.16 -2.50 16.10
N VAL A 31 16.94 -1.76 15.02
CA VAL A 31 15.78 -1.96 14.15
C VAL A 31 16.11 -3.13 13.23
N ASP A 32 15.20 -4.10 13.16
CA ASP A 32 15.28 -5.19 12.20
C ASP A 32 15.08 -4.63 10.79
N ASP A 33 16.17 -4.40 10.05
CA ASP A 33 16.12 -3.90 8.67
C ASP A 33 16.51 -5.00 7.68
N ALA A 34 15.71 -5.15 6.64
CA ALA A 34 15.94 -6.02 5.50
C ALA A 34 16.01 -5.16 4.23
N PRO A 35 17.18 -4.53 3.93
CA PRO A 35 17.32 -3.54 2.87
C PRO A 35 17.35 -4.21 1.49
N VAL A 36 16.17 -4.52 0.94
CA VAL A 36 16.00 -5.15 -0.37
C VAL A 36 15.21 -4.22 -1.29
N SER A 37 15.78 -3.88 -2.44
CA SER A 37 15.07 -3.07 -3.43
C SER A 37 13.90 -3.84 -4.04
N GLY A 38 12.81 -3.13 -4.34
CA GLY A 38 11.71 -3.69 -5.12
C GLY A 38 12.17 -4.11 -6.52
N LYS A 39 11.62 -5.22 -7.00
CA LYS A 39 11.90 -5.76 -8.33
C LYS A 39 10.67 -5.67 -9.21
N ASN A 40 10.86 -5.33 -10.49
CA ASN A 40 9.79 -5.44 -11.48
C ASN A 40 9.51 -6.94 -11.78
N PRO A 41 8.41 -7.25 -12.51
CA PRO A 41 8.11 -8.61 -12.94
C PRO A 41 9.20 -9.35 -13.76
N ASN A 42 10.13 -8.63 -14.40
CA ASN A 42 11.27 -9.27 -15.08
C ASN A 42 12.40 -9.67 -14.12
N GLY A 43 12.30 -9.27 -12.84
CA GLY A 43 13.30 -9.54 -11.80
C GLY A 43 14.36 -8.44 -11.64
N ASP A 44 14.30 -7.37 -12.43
CA ASP A 44 15.23 -6.24 -12.33
C ASP A 44 14.86 -5.33 -11.16
N VAL A 45 15.87 -4.72 -10.54
CA VAL A 45 15.65 -3.69 -9.52
C VAL A 45 14.95 -2.49 -10.15
N ALA A 46 13.82 -2.07 -9.57
CA ALA A 46 13.01 -0.98 -10.10
C ALA A 46 12.53 -0.03 -8.98
N ALA A 47 12.74 1.27 -9.21
CA ALA A 47 12.13 2.33 -8.41
C ALA A 47 10.61 2.42 -8.70
N SER A 48 9.88 3.14 -7.85
CA SER A 48 8.48 3.46 -8.10
C SER A 48 8.38 4.40 -9.29
N SER A 49 7.22 4.45 -9.93
CA SER A 49 7.04 5.27 -11.14
C SER A 49 7.37 6.74 -10.89
N ASP A 50 7.04 7.28 -9.72
CA ASP A 50 7.31 8.68 -9.33
C ASP A 50 8.80 8.97 -9.04
N LYS A 51 9.59 7.92 -8.75
CA LYS A 51 11.03 8.01 -8.46
C LYS A 51 11.90 7.50 -9.59
N THR A 52 11.30 7.01 -10.67
CA THR A 52 12.03 6.47 -11.81
C THR A 52 12.59 7.61 -12.66
N VAL A 53 13.89 7.55 -12.94
CA VAL A 53 14.54 8.53 -13.81
C VAL A 53 14.14 8.26 -15.26
N THR A 54 13.57 9.28 -15.91
CA THR A 54 13.14 9.26 -17.31
C THR A 54 13.79 10.41 -18.10
N ASN A 55 13.78 10.36 -19.43
CA ASN A 55 14.30 11.44 -20.28
C ASN A 55 13.34 11.79 -21.42
N GLY A 56 12.41 12.72 -21.19
CA GLY A 56 11.46 13.22 -22.20
C GLY A 56 10.31 12.27 -22.58
N CYS A 57 10.49 10.96 -22.39
CA CYS A 57 9.47 9.92 -22.57
C CYS A 57 9.29 9.12 -21.27
N PRO A 58 8.13 8.46 -21.07
CA PRO A 58 7.84 7.66 -19.87
C PRO A 58 8.60 6.32 -19.85
N VAL A 59 9.91 6.34 -20.14
CA VAL A 59 10.77 5.15 -20.20
C VAL A 59 11.83 5.24 -19.12
N SER A 60 11.94 4.18 -18.31
CA SER A 60 12.97 4.03 -17.29
C SER A 60 14.37 4.05 -17.94
N MET A 61 15.20 5.00 -17.52
CA MET A 61 16.60 5.09 -17.96
C MET A 61 17.50 3.97 -17.38
N VAL A 62 16.96 3.16 -16.46
CA VAL A 62 17.67 2.04 -15.82
C VAL A 62 17.28 0.71 -16.46
N THR A 63 15.98 0.45 -16.59
CA THR A 63 15.45 -0.86 -17.02
C THR A 63 14.89 -0.86 -18.44
N GLY A 64 14.66 0.30 -19.06
CA GLY A 64 14.04 0.41 -20.37
C GLY A 64 12.52 0.17 -20.38
N GLU A 65 11.89 -0.02 -19.21
CA GLU A 65 10.45 -0.19 -19.09
C GLU A 65 9.69 1.09 -19.42
N GLU A 66 8.57 0.97 -20.13
CA GLU A 66 7.58 2.04 -20.22
C GLU A 66 6.72 2.07 -18.95
N LEU A 67 6.49 3.26 -18.41
CA LEU A 67 5.77 3.52 -17.16
C LEU A 67 4.74 4.62 -17.36
N LEU A 68 3.45 4.28 -17.39
CA LEU A 68 2.38 5.26 -17.55
C LEU A 68 1.42 5.18 -16.38
N THR A 69 1.40 6.22 -15.55
CA THR A 69 0.45 6.37 -14.44
C THR A 69 -0.63 7.38 -14.81
N LEU A 70 -1.91 6.99 -14.66
CA LEU A 70 -3.08 7.81 -14.93
C LEU A 70 -3.97 7.86 -13.69
N THR A 71 -4.26 9.05 -13.17
CA THR A 71 -5.23 9.23 -12.09
C THR A 71 -6.60 9.52 -12.69
N ASP A 72 -7.57 8.60 -12.52
CA ASP A 72 -8.91 8.78 -13.09
C ASP A 72 -9.88 9.46 -12.11
N GLY A 73 -9.59 9.45 -10.80
CA GLY A 73 -10.46 10.08 -9.82
C GLY A 73 -9.94 10.00 -8.38
N THR A 74 -10.62 10.68 -7.47
CA THR A 74 -10.27 10.71 -6.05
C THR A 74 -11.49 10.47 -5.18
N LEU A 75 -11.43 9.47 -4.30
CA LEU A 75 -12.32 9.35 -3.16
C LEU A 75 -11.93 10.40 -2.11
N VAL A 76 -12.74 11.44 -2.00
CA VAL A 76 -12.53 12.50 -1.00
C VAL A 76 -12.85 12.00 0.41
N GLY A 77 -12.25 12.64 1.42
CA GLY A 77 -12.44 12.30 2.82
C GLY A 77 -11.24 12.75 3.65
N ILE A 78 -11.24 12.41 4.94
CA ILE A 78 -10.11 12.69 5.84
C ILE A 78 -8.86 11.91 5.41
N LEU A 79 -9.05 10.68 4.90
CA LEU A 79 -8.04 9.91 4.19
C LEU A 79 -8.41 9.85 2.70
N PRO A 80 -7.98 10.82 1.87
CA PRO A 80 -8.23 10.78 0.44
C PRO A 80 -7.57 9.57 -0.22
N PHE A 81 -8.18 9.09 -1.29
CA PHE A 81 -7.65 7.99 -2.08
C PHE A 81 -7.78 8.26 -3.57
N GLU A 82 -6.65 8.25 -4.26
CA GLU A 82 -6.61 8.40 -5.72
C GLU A 82 -6.77 7.03 -6.37
N TRP A 83 -7.79 6.90 -7.22
CA TRP A 83 -7.87 5.76 -8.11
C TRP A 83 -6.95 6.00 -9.30
N THR A 84 -5.83 5.29 -9.31
CA THR A 84 -4.88 5.30 -10.41
C THR A 84 -4.90 3.99 -11.17
N ARG A 85 -4.64 4.08 -12.48
CA ARG A 85 -4.22 2.99 -13.35
C ARG A 85 -2.73 3.16 -13.64
N LEU A 86 -1.99 2.07 -13.67
CA LEU A 86 -0.58 2.10 -14.01
C LEU A 86 -0.28 1.03 -15.04
N TYR A 87 0.38 1.42 -16.13
CA TYR A 87 0.96 0.49 -17.09
C TYR A 87 2.46 0.35 -16.85
N ARG A 88 2.93 -0.89 -16.89
CA ARG A 88 4.35 -1.25 -16.83
C ARG A 88 4.65 -2.32 -17.86
N THR A 89 5.58 -2.09 -18.78
CA THR A 89 5.89 -3.07 -19.84
C THR A 89 6.40 -4.40 -19.31
N SER A 90 7.12 -4.46 -18.19
CA SER A 90 7.52 -5.76 -17.64
C SER A 90 6.32 -6.58 -17.14
N ALA A 91 5.19 -5.94 -16.86
CA ALA A 91 3.98 -6.59 -16.34
C ALA A 91 3.05 -7.13 -17.43
N VAL A 92 3.47 -7.17 -18.71
CA VAL A 92 2.63 -7.57 -19.85
C VAL A 92 2.07 -8.99 -19.77
N GLU A 93 2.62 -9.86 -18.94
CA GLU A 93 2.07 -11.20 -18.68
C GLU A 93 1.11 -11.25 -17.48
N MET A 94 0.86 -10.11 -16.83
CA MET A 94 0.02 -9.99 -15.64
C MET A 94 -1.29 -9.28 -15.96
N ASP A 95 -2.42 -9.94 -15.71
CA ASP A 95 -3.75 -9.33 -15.72
C ASP A 95 -4.29 -9.28 -14.30
N VAL A 96 -4.36 -8.08 -13.71
CA VAL A 96 -4.93 -7.85 -12.37
C VAL A 96 -6.28 -7.13 -12.45
N GLY A 97 -7.00 -7.32 -13.56
CA GLY A 97 -8.38 -6.85 -13.75
C GLY A 97 -8.53 -5.65 -14.67
N LEU A 98 -7.45 -4.98 -15.08
CA LEU A 98 -7.50 -3.90 -16.07
C LEU A 98 -6.92 -4.31 -17.45
N GLY A 99 -6.60 -5.59 -17.62
CA GLY A 99 -5.88 -6.10 -18.78
C GLY A 99 -4.38 -6.22 -18.53
N PHE A 100 -3.71 -6.89 -19.48
CA PHE A 100 -2.30 -7.19 -19.42
C PHE A 100 -1.41 -5.95 -19.33
N GLY A 101 -0.46 -5.95 -18.40
CA GLY A 101 0.45 -4.82 -18.17
C GLY A 101 -0.14 -3.70 -17.30
N TRP A 102 -1.46 -3.70 -17.07
CA TRP A 102 -2.15 -2.68 -16.29
C TRP A 102 -2.44 -3.15 -14.86
N SER A 103 -2.14 -2.29 -13.90
CA SER A 103 -2.50 -2.41 -12.48
C SER A 103 -3.31 -1.20 -12.01
N HIS A 104 -3.72 -1.24 -10.75
CA HIS A 104 -4.46 -0.14 -10.11
C HIS A 104 -4.03 0.07 -8.66
N SER A 105 -4.29 1.26 -8.14
CA SER A 105 -4.03 1.72 -6.76
C SER A 105 -4.47 0.78 -5.60
N LEU A 106 -5.36 -0.19 -5.84
CA LEU A 106 -5.78 -1.20 -4.83
C LEU A 106 -5.15 -2.59 -5.04
N ALA A 107 -4.32 -2.77 -6.07
CA ALA A 107 -3.75 -4.07 -6.49
C ALA A 107 -2.55 -4.52 -5.63
N HIS A 108 -2.58 -4.24 -4.33
CA HIS A 108 -1.58 -4.75 -3.40
C HIS A 108 -1.90 -6.20 -2.99
N ARG A 109 -0.86 -7.02 -2.85
CA ARG A 109 -0.97 -8.42 -2.41
C ARG A 109 0.22 -8.82 -1.53
N LEU A 110 -0.03 -9.74 -0.60
CA LEU A 110 1.03 -10.44 0.13
C LEU A 110 0.95 -11.93 -0.18
N VAL A 111 2.12 -12.56 -0.34
CA VAL A 111 2.24 -14.01 -0.42
C VAL A 111 3.20 -14.46 0.66
N VAL A 112 2.72 -15.23 1.62
CA VAL A 112 3.54 -15.83 2.68
C VAL A 112 4.04 -17.19 2.20
N SER A 113 5.34 -17.42 2.36
CA SER A 113 6.00 -18.69 2.00
C SER A 113 7.05 -19.02 3.05
N GLY A 114 6.79 -20.02 3.89
CA GLY A 114 7.71 -20.40 4.97
C GLY A 114 7.90 -19.26 5.97
N ASP A 115 9.14 -18.80 6.09
CA ASP A 115 9.56 -17.70 6.97
C ASP A 115 9.69 -16.35 6.24
N SER A 116 9.22 -16.25 4.99
CA SER A 116 9.21 -15.01 4.23
C SER A 116 7.82 -14.60 3.76
N VAL A 117 7.69 -13.31 3.46
CA VAL A 117 6.49 -12.70 2.90
C VAL A 117 6.90 -11.78 1.76
N VAL A 118 6.34 -12.05 0.58
CA VAL A 118 6.54 -11.23 -0.61
C VAL A 118 5.38 -10.27 -0.73
N TRP A 119 5.68 -8.99 -0.62
CA TRP A 119 4.74 -7.94 -0.95
C TRP A 119 4.86 -7.57 -2.42
N THR A 120 3.74 -7.56 -3.13
CA THR A 120 3.66 -6.84 -4.40
C THR A 120 2.82 -5.59 -4.23
N ASP A 121 3.40 -4.45 -4.63
CA ASP A 121 2.74 -3.16 -4.61
C ASP A 121 1.76 -2.97 -5.79
N HIS A 122 1.04 -1.85 -5.75
CA HIS A 122 0.11 -1.46 -6.81
C HIS A 122 0.78 -1.18 -8.17
N GLU A 123 2.11 -1.13 -8.25
CA GLU A 123 2.86 -0.97 -9.50
C GLU A 123 3.44 -2.30 -10.03
N ASN A 124 2.97 -3.42 -9.46
CA ASN A 124 3.47 -4.78 -9.71
C ASN A 124 4.93 -5.04 -9.30
N ARG A 125 5.52 -4.20 -8.45
CA ARG A 125 6.88 -4.45 -7.94
C ARG A 125 6.84 -5.35 -6.71
N SER A 126 7.71 -6.35 -6.67
CA SER A 126 7.84 -7.28 -5.56
C SER A 126 8.98 -6.92 -4.62
N THR A 127 8.71 -6.91 -3.32
CA THR A 127 9.71 -6.79 -2.24
C THR A 127 9.50 -7.91 -1.24
N GLU A 128 10.55 -8.67 -0.96
CA GLU A 128 10.53 -9.72 0.05
C GLU A 128 10.93 -9.18 1.42
N PHE A 129 10.21 -9.63 2.44
CA PHE A 129 10.51 -9.39 3.85
C PHE A 129 10.60 -10.73 4.59
N PRO A 130 11.45 -10.82 5.63
CA PRO A 130 11.25 -11.80 6.69
C PRO A 130 9.82 -11.71 7.24
N LEU A 131 9.17 -12.85 7.48
CA LEU A 131 7.83 -12.89 8.08
C LEU A 131 7.91 -12.37 9.54
N PRO A 132 7.12 -11.33 9.90
CA PRO A 132 7.08 -10.86 11.28
C PRO A 132 6.64 -11.93 12.26
N THR A 133 7.21 -11.91 13.46
CA THR A 133 6.87 -12.85 14.55
C THR A 133 6.66 -12.10 15.86
N VAL A 134 6.15 -12.75 16.90
CA VAL A 134 6.02 -12.13 18.22
C VAL A 134 7.37 -11.63 18.76
N ALA A 135 8.47 -12.32 18.43
CA ALA A 135 9.83 -11.91 18.82
C ALA A 135 10.39 -10.76 17.96
N ARG A 136 9.95 -10.66 16.70
CA ARG A 136 10.36 -9.63 15.73
C ARG A 136 9.12 -9.06 15.05
N PRO A 137 8.34 -8.23 15.77
CA PRO A 137 7.00 -7.85 15.34
C PRO A 137 6.99 -6.82 14.21
N ALA A 138 8.12 -6.15 13.94
CA ALA A 138 8.26 -5.17 12.88
C ALA A 138 9.58 -5.37 12.15
N ILE A 139 9.52 -5.43 10.82
CA ILE A 139 10.66 -5.49 9.93
C ILE A 139 10.63 -4.27 9.03
N THR A 140 11.67 -3.45 9.04
CA THR A 140 11.83 -2.33 8.12
C THR A 140 12.54 -2.79 6.85
N ASN A 141 12.30 -2.07 5.76
CA ASN A 141 13.10 -2.14 4.55
C ASN A 141 13.41 -0.72 4.11
N SER A 142 14.62 -0.27 4.44
CA SER A 142 15.10 1.08 4.14
C SER A 142 15.21 1.39 2.64
N LEU A 143 15.43 0.40 1.77
CA LEU A 143 15.51 0.60 0.31
C LEU A 143 14.14 0.69 -0.36
N ALA A 144 13.15 -0.05 0.15
CA ALA A 144 11.77 0.02 -0.32
C ALA A 144 10.97 1.15 0.35
N GLU A 145 11.56 1.85 1.34
CA GLU A 145 10.90 2.83 2.20
C GLU A 145 9.59 2.29 2.80
N ALA A 146 9.64 1.02 3.21
CA ALA A 146 8.49 0.27 3.68
C ALA A 146 8.80 -0.46 4.98
N ALA A 147 7.77 -0.89 5.69
CA ALA A 147 7.89 -1.77 6.84
C ALA A 147 6.70 -2.72 6.89
N ILE A 148 6.90 -3.92 7.44
CA ILE A 148 5.82 -4.89 7.65
C ILE A 148 5.80 -5.32 9.12
N TYR A 149 4.60 -5.47 9.68
CA TYR A 149 4.41 -5.81 11.08
C TYR A 149 3.16 -6.66 11.33
N LEU A 150 3.12 -7.31 12.49
CA LEU A 150 1.91 -8.02 12.97
C LEU A 150 0.83 -7.01 13.36
N GLY A 151 -0.38 -7.19 12.83
CA GLY A 151 -1.54 -6.38 13.17
C GLY A 151 -2.15 -6.70 14.53
N ASP A 152 -3.22 -5.99 14.88
CA ASP A 152 -3.94 -6.16 16.15
C ASP A 152 -4.86 -7.39 16.12
N LEU A 153 -5.30 -7.80 14.92
CA LEU A 153 -6.11 -8.99 14.72
C LEU A 153 -5.22 -10.23 14.48
N PRO A 154 -5.67 -11.43 14.88
CA PRO A 154 -5.02 -12.67 14.48
C PRO A 154 -4.86 -12.73 12.96
N ASP A 155 -3.67 -13.16 12.52
CA ASP A 155 -3.30 -13.33 11.10
C ASP A 155 -3.36 -12.04 10.26
N GLU A 156 -3.45 -10.88 10.90
CA GLU A 156 -3.31 -9.59 10.23
C GLU A 156 -1.84 -9.25 10.04
N LEU A 157 -1.48 -8.95 8.80
CA LEU A 157 -0.20 -8.33 8.45
C LEU A 157 -0.48 -6.92 7.99
N VAL A 158 0.28 -5.96 8.51
CA VAL A 158 0.16 -4.56 8.12
C VAL A 158 1.46 -4.09 7.48
N LEU A 159 1.34 -3.51 6.30
CA LEU A 159 2.46 -2.94 5.56
C LEU A 159 2.37 -1.42 5.53
N VAL A 160 3.45 -0.73 5.85
CA VAL A 160 3.57 0.73 5.74
C VAL A 160 4.30 1.09 4.47
N GLN A 161 3.74 2.01 3.70
CA GLN A 161 4.48 2.75 2.67
C GLN A 161 3.88 4.16 2.53
N ALA A 162 4.73 5.18 2.35
CA ALA A 162 4.28 6.55 2.04
C ALA A 162 3.21 7.10 3.00
N SER A 163 3.33 6.82 4.30
CA SER A 163 2.38 7.21 5.37
C SER A 163 1.00 6.54 5.30
N ARG A 164 0.83 5.52 4.45
CA ARG A 164 -0.34 4.64 4.43
C ARG A 164 -0.02 3.30 5.07
N PHE A 165 -1.02 2.75 5.73
CA PHE A 165 -1.00 1.44 6.36
C PHE A 165 -1.96 0.53 5.60
N TYR A 166 -1.41 -0.48 4.94
CA TYR A 166 -2.14 -1.46 4.15
C TYR A 166 -2.35 -2.70 5.01
N HIS A 167 -3.61 -3.00 5.34
CA HIS A 167 -3.97 -4.11 6.21
C HIS A 167 -4.35 -5.32 5.37
N PHE A 168 -3.68 -6.44 5.62
CA PHE A 168 -3.89 -7.69 4.93
C PHE A 168 -4.37 -8.77 5.88
N ARG A 169 -5.26 -9.62 5.40
CA ARG A 169 -5.65 -10.89 6.03
C ARG A 169 -5.59 -11.98 4.97
N ASP A 170 -4.97 -13.11 5.29
CA ASP A 170 -4.76 -14.22 4.35
C ASP A 170 -4.13 -13.78 3.02
N GLY A 171 -3.20 -12.82 3.08
CA GLY A 171 -2.52 -12.25 1.90
C GLY A 171 -3.30 -11.19 1.12
N VAL A 172 -4.55 -10.92 1.52
CA VAL A 172 -5.50 -10.08 0.78
C VAL A 172 -5.69 -8.74 1.46
N LEU A 173 -5.62 -7.64 0.71
CA LEU A 173 -5.85 -6.29 1.24
C LEU A 173 -7.32 -6.13 1.67
N VAL A 174 -7.55 -5.73 2.93
CA VAL A 174 -8.87 -5.55 3.54
C VAL A 174 -9.16 -4.11 3.98
N SER A 175 -8.14 -3.31 4.27
CA SER A 175 -8.31 -1.89 4.54
C SER A 175 -7.02 -1.10 4.36
N ILE A 176 -7.17 0.22 4.23
CA ILE A 176 -6.06 1.17 4.21
C ILE A 176 -6.31 2.19 5.32
N SER A 177 -5.32 2.46 6.16
CA SER A 177 -5.41 3.49 7.19
C SER A 177 -4.23 4.47 7.15
N ASP A 178 -4.30 5.52 7.96
CA ASP A 178 -3.21 6.44 8.22
C ASP A 178 -2.75 6.38 9.70
N ALA A 179 -1.80 7.23 10.08
CA ALA A 179 -1.26 7.29 11.44
C ALA A 179 -2.29 7.73 12.50
N TYR A 180 -3.47 8.21 12.09
CA TYR A 180 -4.57 8.63 12.96
C TYR A 180 -5.72 7.62 12.97
N ASP A 181 -5.55 6.46 12.33
CA ASP A 181 -6.58 5.42 12.17
C ASP A 181 -7.82 5.90 11.39
N ASN A 182 -7.67 6.91 10.54
CA ASN A 182 -8.65 7.17 9.49
C ASN A 182 -8.59 6.00 8.52
N ARG A 183 -9.72 5.35 8.20
CA ARG A 183 -9.72 4.04 7.54
C ARG A 183 -10.63 3.98 6.33
N LEU A 184 -10.07 3.51 5.22
CA LEU A 184 -10.79 3.05 4.05
C LEU A 184 -10.99 1.54 4.16
N ARG A 185 -12.23 1.08 4.04
CA ARG A 185 -12.59 -0.34 4.16
C ARG A 185 -12.86 -0.93 2.80
N ILE A 186 -12.33 -2.12 2.55
CA ILE A 186 -12.52 -2.84 1.30
C ILE A 186 -13.54 -3.95 1.53
N SER A 187 -14.63 -3.95 0.76
CA SER A 187 -15.51 -5.12 0.65
C SER A 187 -15.25 -5.85 -0.65
N ARG A 188 -15.52 -7.15 -0.65
CA ARG A 188 -15.32 -8.04 -1.78
C ARG A 188 -16.62 -8.75 -2.14
N ASP A 189 -16.78 -9.04 -3.42
CA ASP A 189 -17.88 -9.86 -3.90
C ASP A 189 -17.67 -11.34 -3.55
N HIS A 190 -18.64 -12.18 -3.91
CA HIS A 190 -18.59 -13.63 -3.66
C HIS A 190 -17.47 -14.35 -4.45
N LEU A 191 -16.88 -13.71 -5.45
CA LEU A 191 -15.71 -14.22 -6.19
C LEU A 191 -14.39 -13.72 -5.59
N GLY A 192 -14.43 -12.96 -4.49
CA GLY A 192 -13.26 -12.41 -3.83
C GLY A 192 -12.67 -11.18 -4.50
N ARG A 193 -13.34 -10.59 -5.49
CA ARG A 193 -12.89 -9.36 -6.17
C ARG A 193 -13.26 -8.14 -5.35
N ILE A 194 -12.49 -7.07 -5.44
CA ILE A 194 -12.79 -5.82 -4.74
C ILE A 194 -14.10 -5.25 -5.31
N GLU A 195 -15.13 -5.16 -4.48
CA GLU A 195 -16.42 -4.60 -4.88
C GLU A 195 -16.50 -3.11 -4.51
N ARG A 196 -15.97 -2.75 -3.33
CA ARG A 196 -16.14 -1.40 -2.78
C ARG A 196 -14.93 -0.97 -1.97
N LEU A 197 -14.59 0.31 -2.08
CA LEU A 197 -13.72 1.05 -1.16
C LEU A 197 -14.54 2.13 -0.46
N ASP A 198 -14.77 2.00 0.84
CA ASP A 198 -15.66 2.86 1.62
C ASP A 198 -14.88 3.68 2.66
N ASN A 199 -15.18 4.98 2.76
CA ASN A 199 -14.48 5.87 3.71
C ASN A 199 -15.15 6.00 5.09
N GLY A 200 -16.24 5.27 5.33
CA GLY A 200 -17.00 5.26 6.59
C GLY A 200 -17.88 6.48 6.83
N VAL A 201 -17.86 7.49 5.96
CA VAL A 201 -18.62 8.75 6.12
C VAL A 201 -19.53 9.03 4.92
N GLY A 202 -19.98 7.97 4.25
CA GLY A 202 -20.97 8.04 3.19
C GLY A 202 -20.40 8.28 1.80
N PHE A 203 -19.08 8.22 1.59
CA PHE A 203 -18.50 8.18 0.24
C PHE A 203 -17.79 6.87 -0.02
N ALA A 204 -17.87 6.40 -1.26
CA ALA A 204 -17.17 5.19 -1.69
C ALA A 204 -16.88 5.17 -3.18
N LEU A 205 -15.94 4.31 -3.56
CA LEU A 205 -15.76 3.83 -4.92
C LEU A 205 -16.37 2.44 -5.04
N PHE A 206 -17.16 2.18 -6.07
CA PHE A 206 -17.75 0.88 -6.36
C PHE A 206 -17.21 0.35 -7.70
N LEU A 207 -16.61 -0.83 -7.70
CA LEU A 207 -15.97 -1.43 -8.86
C LEU A 207 -16.95 -2.38 -9.55
N ARG A 208 -17.18 -2.15 -10.85
CA ARG A 208 -18.01 -3.05 -11.69
C ARG A 208 -17.14 -3.90 -12.58
N TYR A 209 -17.56 -5.15 -12.75
CA TYR A 209 -16.81 -6.13 -13.51
C TYR A 209 -17.63 -6.75 -14.65
N GLU A 210 -16.95 -7.02 -15.77
CA GLU A 210 -17.45 -7.84 -16.87
C GLU A 210 -16.33 -8.82 -17.28
N SER A 211 -16.65 -10.10 -17.39
CA SER A 211 -15.68 -11.15 -17.79
C SER A 211 -14.36 -11.12 -17.00
N GLY A 212 -14.43 -10.83 -15.70
CA GLY A 212 -13.26 -10.76 -14.81
C GLY A 212 -12.51 -9.41 -14.83
N ARG A 213 -12.89 -8.46 -15.66
CA ARG A 213 -12.23 -7.15 -15.80
C ARG A 213 -13.04 -6.02 -15.20
N ILE A 214 -12.35 -5.06 -14.58
CA ILE A 214 -12.94 -3.82 -14.08
C ILE A 214 -13.32 -2.99 -15.31
N VAL A 215 -14.62 -2.75 -15.47
CA VAL A 215 -15.18 -1.94 -16.57
C VAL A 215 -15.61 -0.55 -16.12
N ALA A 216 -15.79 -0.34 -14.81
CA ALA A 216 -16.08 0.97 -14.25
C ALA A 216 -15.70 1.06 -12.77
N VAL A 217 -15.45 2.30 -12.34
CA VAL A 217 -15.31 2.68 -10.93
C VAL A 217 -16.28 3.82 -10.68
N ASP A 218 -17.42 3.50 -10.05
CA ASP A 218 -18.49 4.45 -9.81
C ASP A 218 -18.26 5.16 -8.48
N TYR A 219 -18.26 6.50 -8.50
CA TYR A 219 -18.22 7.29 -7.28
C TYR A 219 -19.61 7.35 -6.64
N GLN A 220 -19.73 6.90 -5.39
CA GLN A 220 -21.02 6.79 -4.70
C GLN A 220 -21.08 7.72 -3.48
N VAL A 221 -22.24 8.35 -3.30
CA VAL A 221 -22.58 9.18 -2.15
C VAL A 221 -23.82 8.59 -1.46
N GLN A 222 -23.65 8.08 -0.25
CA GLN A 222 -24.75 7.72 0.63
C GLN A 222 -25.15 8.94 1.45
N ARG A 223 -26.34 9.46 1.18
CA ARG A 223 -26.98 10.46 2.03
C ARG A 223 -27.76 9.74 3.11
N ALA A 224 -27.64 10.16 4.36
CA ALA A 224 -28.55 9.70 5.41
C ALA A 224 -29.98 10.01 4.95
N LYS A 225 -30.88 9.01 4.99
CA LYS A 225 -32.31 9.28 4.83
C LYS A 225 -32.69 10.25 5.96
N GLY A 226 -33.22 11.42 5.62
CA GLY A 226 -33.76 12.34 6.60
C GLY A 226 -34.79 11.60 7.46
N HIS A 227 -34.81 11.88 8.76
CA HIS A 227 -35.96 11.52 9.59
C HIS A 227 -37.16 12.24 8.96
N GLU A 228 -38.12 11.48 8.42
CA GLU A 228 -39.41 12.07 8.06
C GLU A 228 -40.11 12.51 9.36
N PRO A 229 -40.76 13.68 9.37
CA PRO A 229 -41.43 14.23 10.56
C PRO A 229 -42.63 13.41 11.02
#